data_AF-A0A1S8FCR7-F1
#
_entry.id   AF-A0A1S8FCR7-F1
#
_cell.length_a   1.000
_cell.length_b   1.000
_cell.length_c   1.000
_cell.angle_alpha   90.00
_cell.angle_beta   90.00
_cell.angle_gamma   90.00
#
_symmetry.space_group_name_H-M   'P 1'
#
loop_
_entity.id
_entity.type
_entity.pdbx_description
1 polymer ?
#
loop_
_entity_poly.entity_id
_entity_poly.type
_entity_poly.pdbx_seq_one_letter_code
_entity_poly.pdbx_strand_id
1 'polypeptide(L)' 'MKALANQATEFKQNSDNCSGQSESWSELNFDKFAQIFVEECVSVIEQHCLSVDQRPINVSSLKMALRAHFGTE' A
#
# COMPACT_ATOMS: atom_id res chain seq x y z
N MET A 1 1.93 3.78 4.92
CA MET A 1 2.83 3.80 3.74
C MET A 1 4.02 2.84 3.83
N LYS A 2 4.92 2.96 4.82
CA LYS A 2 6.13 2.07 4.91
C LYS A 2 5.81 0.58 4.96
N ALA A 3 4.75 0.19 5.69
CA ALA A 3 4.30 -1.20 5.74
C ALA A 3 3.83 -1.73 4.38
N LEU A 4 3.11 -0.93 3.60
CA LEU A 4 2.63 -1.30 2.26
C LEU A 4 3.80 -1.47 1.29
N ALA A 5 4.80 -0.58 1.37
CA ALA A 5 6.03 -0.70 0.57
C ALA A 5 6.76 -2.01 0.89
N ASN A 6 6.90 -2.37 2.17
CA ASN A 6 7.52 -3.64 2.57
C ASN A 6 6.77 -4.86 2.05
N GLN A 7 5.43 -4.83 2.02
CA GLN A 7 4.62 -5.93 1.47
C GLN A 7 4.77 -6.07 -0.05
N ALA A 8 5.02 -4.96 -0.73
CA ALA A 8 5.22 -4.91 -2.17
C ALA A 8 6.69 -5.13 -2.59
N THR A 9 7.63 -5.21 -1.64
CA THR A 9 9.02 -5.55 -1.92
C THR A 9 9.16 -7.03 -2.28
N GLU A 10 9.82 -7.28 -3.40
CA GLU A 10 10.15 -8.62 -3.90
C GLU A 10 11.65 -8.85 -3.84
N PHE A 11 12.02 -10.11 -3.61
CA PHE A 11 13.42 -10.53 -3.61
C PHE A 11 13.77 -11.10 -4.99
N LYS A 12 14.76 -10.51 -5.64
CA LYS A 12 15.30 -10.95 -6.94
C LYS A 12 16.67 -11.59 -6.70
N GLN A 13 16.91 -12.72 -7.37
CA GLN A 13 18.22 -13.36 -7.41
C GLN A 13 18.60 -13.56 -8.87
N ASN A 14 19.84 -13.23 -9.22
CA ASN A 14 20.41 -13.62 -10.50
C ASN A 14 21.58 -14.58 -10.25
N SER A 15 21.51 -15.74 -10.89
CA SER A 15 22.56 -16.76 -10.84
C SER A 15 23.34 -16.68 -12.15
N ASP A 16 24.50 -16.04 -12.11
CA ASP A 16 25.44 -16.12 -13.23
C ASP A 16 26.10 -17.51 -13.21
N ASN A 17 25.65 -18.38 -14.13
CA ASN A 17 26.17 -19.73 -14.33
C ASN A 17 27.67 -19.80 -14.69
N CYS A 18 28.36 -18.65 -14.81
CA CYS A 18 29.76 -18.56 -15.24
C CYS A 18 30.72 -17.96 -14.19
N SER A 19 30.24 -17.31 -13.12
CA SER A 19 31.10 -16.59 -12.15
C SER A 19 31.05 -17.14 -10.72
N GLY A 20 30.07 -17.99 -10.39
CA GLY A 20 29.92 -18.59 -9.06
C GLY A 20 29.49 -17.61 -7.96
N GLN A 21 29.27 -16.33 -8.29
CA GLN A 21 28.72 -15.33 -7.38
C GLN A 21 27.23 -15.15 -7.67
N SER A 22 26.39 -15.35 -6.66
CA SER A 22 24.96 -15.06 -6.73
C SER A 22 24.72 -13.67 -6.16
N GLU A 23 24.22 -12.75 -6.98
CA GLU A 23 23.75 -11.45 -6.52
C GLU A 23 22.26 -11.52 -6.19
N SER A 24 21.89 -10.92 -5.06
CA SER A 24 20.51 -10.80 -4.65
C SER A 24 20.21 -9.38 -4.20
N TRP A 25 19.07 -8.86 -4.62
CA TRP A 25 18.60 -7.53 -4.26
C TRP A 25 17.10 -7.55 -3.99
N SER A 26 16.65 -6.53 -3.28
CA SER A 26 15.22 -6.29 -3.04
C SER A 26 14.75 -5.15 -3.92
N GLU A 27 13.62 -5.33 -4.58
CA GLU A 27 13.03 -4.33 -5.47
C GLU A 27 11.57 -4.10 -5.09
N LEU A 28 11.12 -2.85 -5.10
CA LEU A 28 9.72 -2.52 -4.91
C LEU A 28 8.94 -2.83 -6.19
N ASN A 29 7.99 -3.77 -6.12
CA ASN A 29 7.03 -3.96 -7.20
C ASN A 29 5.97 -2.86 -7.14
N PHE A 30 6.05 -1.90 -8.07
CA PHE A 30 5.14 -0.76 -8.12
C PHE A 30 3.69 -1.15 -8.42
N ASP A 31 3.45 -2.17 -9.25
CA ASP A 31 2.09 -2.62 -9.57
C ASP A 31 1.43 -3.24 -8.32
N LYS A 32 2.18 -4.10 -7.62
CA LYS A 32 1.74 -4.69 -6.35
C LYS A 32 1.54 -3.63 -5.28
N PHE A 33 2.42 -2.64 -5.21
CA PHE A 33 2.27 -1.51 -4.29
C PHE A 33 1.01 -0.70 -4.59
N ALA A 34 0.74 -0.38 -5.86
CA ALA A 34 -0.45 0.36 -6.27
C ALA A 34 -1.73 -0.40 -5.94
N GLN A 35 -1.75 -1.71 -6.18
CA GLN A 35 -2.89 -2.56 -5.83
C GLN A 35 -3.17 -2.54 -4.32
N ILE A 36 -2.18 -2.85 -3.49
CA ILE A 36 -2.32 -2.90 -2.04
C ILE A 36 -2.71 -1.51 -1.49
N PHE A 37 -2.17 -0.43 -2.06
CA PHE A 37 -2.52 0.93 -1.66
C PHE A 37 -3.99 1.26 -1.93
N VAL A 38 -4.52 0.87 -3.08
CA VAL A 38 -5.95 1.07 -3.41
C VAL A 38 -6.84 0.25 -2.47
N GLU A 39 -6.49 -1.01 -2.20
CA GLU A 39 -7.23 -1.89 -1.29
C GLU A 39 -7.28 -1.32 0.15
N GLU A 40 -6.17 -0.75 0.64
CA GLU A 40 -6.11 -0.08 1.94
C GLU A 40 -7.04 1.15 1.96
N CYS A 41 -7.02 1.97 0.91
CA CYS A 41 -7.90 3.14 0.81
C CYS A 41 -9.38 2.74 0.85
N VAL A 42 -9.76 1.69 0.11
CA VAL A 42 -11.13 1.16 0.13
C VAL A 42 -11.50 0.69 1.53
N SER A 43 -10.63 -0.06 2.20
CA SER A 43 -10.86 -0.55 3.56
C SER A 43 -11.09 0.58 4.57
N VAL A 44 -10.31 1.66 4.49
CA VAL A 44 -10.49 2.86 5.32
C VAL A 44 -11.83 3.54 5.04
N ILE A 45 -12.21 3.64 3.77
CA ILE A 45 -13.49 4.23 3.37
C ILE A 45 -14.64 3.38 3.92
N GLU A 46 -14.61 2.06 3.75
CA GLU A 46 -15.65 1.15 4.25
C GLU A 46 -15.79 1.24 5.78
N GLN A 47 -14.68 1.24 6.52
CA GLN A 47 -14.69 1.42 7.98
C GLN A 47 -15.27 2.78 8.38
N HIS A 48 -14.95 3.84 7.65
CA HIS A 48 -15.53 5.16 7.86
C HIS A 48 -17.04 5.16 7.58
N CYS A 49 -17.49 4.50 6.52
CA CYS A 49 -18.90 4.33 6.20
C CYS A 49 -19.67 3.56 7.27
N LEU A 50 -19.07 2.53 7.87
CA LEU A 50 -19.69 1.71 8.91
C LEU A 50 -19.79 2.44 10.26
N SER A 51 -18.88 3.38 10.53
CA SER A 51 -18.80 4.11 11.81
C SER A 51 -19.61 5.40 11.84
N VAL A 52 -19.91 6.00 10.69
CA VAL A 52 -20.68 7.24 10.58
C VAL A 52 -22.13 6.91 10.24
N ASP A 53 -23.06 7.42 11.06
CA ASP A 53 -24.51 7.40 10.86
C ASP A 53 -24.88 7.70 9.39
N GLN A 54 -25.92 7.04 8.84
CA GLN A 54 -26.27 6.86 7.40
C GLN A 54 -26.51 8.14 6.55
N ARG A 55 -25.91 9.27 6.93
CA ARG A 55 -25.88 10.49 6.14
C ARG A 55 -24.98 10.28 4.91
N PRO A 56 -25.28 10.95 3.79
CA PRO A 56 -24.44 10.89 2.60
C PRO A 56 -23.01 11.32 2.96
N ILE A 57 -22.08 10.38 2.77
CA ILE A 57 -20.66 10.61 3.02
C ILE A 57 -20.17 11.60 1.98
N ASN A 58 -19.78 12.79 2.44
CA ASN A 58 -19.23 13.80 1.55
C ASN A 58 -17.72 13.58 1.37
N VAL A 59 -17.20 14.12 0.26
CA VAL A 59 -15.79 14.01 -0.12
C VAL A 59 -14.83 14.56 0.95
N SER A 60 -15.27 15.53 1.76
CA SER A 60 -14.44 16.10 2.83
C SER A 60 -14.19 15.09 3.95
N SER A 61 -15.22 14.35 4.36
CA SER A 61 -15.10 13.30 5.38
C SER A 61 -14.14 12.19 4.94
N LEU A 62 -14.24 11.75 3.68
CA LEU A 62 -13.32 10.76 3.10
C LEU A 62 -11.87 11.26 3.07
N LYS A 63 -11.65 12.52 2.66
CA LYS A 63 -10.32 13.13 2.67
C LYS A 63 -9.73 13.16 4.07
N MET A 64 -10.52 13.49 5.09
CA MET A 64 -10.05 13.49 6.48
C MET A 64 -9.69 12.08 6.95
N ALA A 65 -10.53 11.08 6.66
CA ALA A 65 -10.27 9.68 7.04
C ALA A 65 -8.95 9.16 6.41
N LEU A 66 -8.74 9.41 5.12
CA LEU A 66 -7.51 9.01 4.43
C LEU A 66 -6.27 9.75 4.99
N ARG A 67 -6.37 11.07 5.24
CA ARG A 67 -5.26 11.84 5.82
C ARG A 67 -4.87 11.33 7.21
N ALA A 68 -5.86 11.08 8.06
CA ALA A 68 -5.64 10.55 9.40
C ALA A 68 -4.98 9.16 9.35
N HIS A 69 -5.44 8.29 8.45
CA HIS A 69 -4.89 6.95 8.30
C HIS A 69 -3.43 6.96 7.78
N PHE A 70 -3.13 7.79 6.78
CA PHE A 70 -1.78 7.85 6.20
C PHE A 70 -0.83 8.81 6.91
N GLY A 71 -1.30 9.57 7.90
CA GLY A 71 -0.49 10.53 8.66
C GLY A 71 -0.08 11.76 7.85
N THR A 72 -0.90 12.20 6.89
CA THR A 72 -0.64 13.38 6.04
C THR A 72 -1.38 14.61 6.56
N GLU A 73 -1.23 14.91 7.85
CA GLU A 73 -1.74 16.14 8.47
C GLU A 73 -1.01 17.38 7.96
#